data_AF-A0A084SSR0-F1
#
_entry.id   AF-A0A084SSR0-F1
#
_cell.length_a   1.000
_cell.length_b   1.000
_cell.length_c   1.000
_cell.angle_alpha   90.00
_cell.angle_beta   90.00
_cell.angle_gamma   90.00
#
_symmetry.space_group_name_H-M   'P 1'
#
loop_
_entity.id
_entity.type
_entity.pdbx_description
1 polymer ?
#
loop_
_entity_poly.entity_id
_entity_poly.type
_entity_poly.pdbx_seq_one_letter_code
_entity_poly.pdbx_strand_id
1 'polypeptide(L)'
;MGGTKEEDVRIERLSVGLLAAVTLVLGGTQAGCGQPEHASPETPGEEQGTSASALSYPNGSSRTVVSKRVVYKDGSGNYRAAPGFEHFRAAGAPDGDLHNIRIAEVDAPLTREAIVLMSSGQKMSSSGHNSGVTGQGASWDATCDAVSCPNVTLDGRSLAMKLRSLGWFPTGSTYLAVVNDNNFDHLFDSGKKQQLLNGYSNWLQAQIRPETRSIYLAGSSRGGCMVMRMAQALRANPAYDGIDLYVSSFDGVCKYTQGELGTSGEKINNPVRPWGTFYGGWATDLSAQFPRKGRLRMYHIAGGEEVAPASGIRAFSAYSGSPPSTGSNLDWGWYKQTWVKWQHKEIGNPYTEPGSSDQPRVISETIDAQLTWLDAFL
;
A
#
# COMPACT_ATOMS: atom_id res chain seq x y z
N MET A 1 -8.47 26.75 -61.02
CA MET A 1 -7.21 27.07 -61.73
C MET A 1 -6.11 27.23 -60.70
N GLY A 2 -5.05 26.40 -60.81
CA GLY A 2 -3.70 26.51 -60.21
C GLY A 2 -3.57 26.81 -58.71
N GLY A 3 -2.89 26.04 -57.86
CA GLY A 3 -1.82 25.06 -58.07
C GLY A 3 -0.64 25.38 -57.14
N THR A 4 -0.09 24.35 -56.51
CA THR A 4 1.24 24.23 -55.83
C THR A 4 1.37 24.84 -54.41
N LYS A 5 2.07 24.23 -53.42
CA LYS A 5 3.04 23.11 -53.44
C LYS A 5 3.18 22.47 -52.03
N GLU A 6 3.22 21.13 -51.99
CA GLU A 6 3.77 20.31 -50.89
C GLU A 6 5.31 20.42 -50.86
N GLU A 7 5.90 20.41 -49.66
CA GLU A 7 7.31 20.08 -49.45
C GLU A 7 7.40 18.80 -48.60
N ASP A 8 7.91 17.77 -49.25
CA ASP A 8 8.16 16.42 -48.77
C ASP A 8 9.69 16.30 -48.58
N VAL A 9 10.18 15.99 -47.37
CA VAL A 9 11.61 15.76 -47.10
C VAL A 9 11.85 14.29 -46.80
N ARG A 10 12.49 13.61 -47.75
CA ARG A 10 13.14 12.31 -47.60
C ARG A 10 14.50 12.48 -46.93
N ILE A 11 14.88 11.55 -46.05
CA ILE A 11 16.28 11.26 -45.73
C ILE A 11 16.53 9.77 -45.93
N GLU A 12 17.52 9.46 -46.78
CA GLU A 12 18.00 8.12 -47.10
C GLU A 12 19.10 7.64 -46.12
N ARG A 13 19.01 6.34 -45.81
CA ARG A 13 20.00 5.30 -45.50
C ARG A 13 21.48 5.66 -45.24
N LEU A 14 22.06 4.93 -44.27
CA LEU A 14 23.42 4.41 -44.35
C LEU A 14 23.52 3.03 -43.66
N SER A 15 24.03 2.06 -44.40
CA SER A 15 24.36 0.69 -43.99
C SER A 15 25.85 0.46 -44.27
N VAL A 16 26.61 -0.10 -43.32
CA VAL A 16 27.87 -0.83 -43.58
C VAL A 16 28.08 -1.86 -42.46
N GLY A 17 28.37 -3.11 -42.82
CA GLY A 17 28.86 -4.16 -41.90
C GLY A 17 30.25 -4.63 -42.29
N LEU A 18 30.88 -5.49 -41.47
CA LEU A 18 31.62 -6.70 -41.88
C LEU A 18 32.18 -7.50 -40.68
N LEU A 19 32.26 -8.82 -40.88
CA LEU A 19 32.84 -9.89 -40.05
C LEU A 19 34.37 -9.81 -39.85
N ALA A 20 34.88 -10.46 -38.79
CA ALA A 20 35.98 -11.44 -38.89
C ALA A 20 36.05 -12.36 -37.65
N ALA A 21 36.26 -13.65 -37.89
CA ALA A 21 36.59 -14.70 -36.92
C ALA A 21 38.00 -15.22 -37.21
N VAL A 22 38.79 -15.57 -36.19
CA VAL A 22 40.01 -16.41 -36.30
C VAL A 22 40.21 -17.25 -35.03
N THR A 23 40.77 -18.44 -35.25
CA THR A 23 40.76 -19.70 -34.48
C THR A 23 42.00 -19.92 -33.57
N LEU A 24 41.86 -20.89 -32.65
CA LEU A 24 42.81 -21.54 -31.71
C LEU A 24 44.30 -21.68 -32.09
N VAL A 25 45.18 -21.69 -31.07
CA VAL A 25 46.34 -22.60 -30.94
C VAL A 25 46.64 -22.99 -29.46
N LEU A 26 46.54 -24.31 -29.21
CA LEU A 26 47.32 -25.27 -28.37
C LEU A 26 48.17 -24.86 -27.13
N GLY A 27 47.96 -25.61 -26.04
CA GLY A 27 49.02 -26.44 -25.41
C GLY A 27 49.57 -26.05 -24.03
N GLY A 28 49.56 -27.00 -23.08
CA GLY A 28 50.50 -27.02 -21.94
C GLY A 28 49.94 -27.49 -20.58
N THR A 29 50.22 -28.73 -20.20
CA THR A 29 50.17 -29.21 -18.81
C THR A 29 51.51 -28.93 -18.11
N GLN A 30 51.51 -28.50 -16.85
CA GLN A 30 52.53 -28.87 -15.86
C GLN A 30 52.08 -28.54 -14.42
N ALA A 31 52.40 -29.45 -13.51
CA ALA A 31 52.27 -29.33 -12.07
C ALA A 31 53.53 -28.66 -11.47
N GLY A 32 53.40 -27.98 -10.32
CA GLY A 32 54.56 -27.54 -9.52
C GLY A 32 54.18 -26.58 -8.38
N CYS A 33 54.59 -26.92 -7.17
CA CYS A 33 54.29 -26.25 -5.88
C CYS A 33 55.04 -24.93 -5.67
N GLY A 34 54.48 -24.02 -4.84
CA GLY A 34 55.23 -22.94 -4.16
C GLY A 34 54.40 -21.70 -3.78
N GLN A 35 54.13 -21.53 -2.48
CA GLN A 35 53.54 -20.33 -1.82
C GLN A 35 54.50 -19.10 -1.88
N PRO A 36 54.06 -17.82 -1.71
CA PRO A 36 53.41 -17.33 -0.48
C PRO A 36 52.27 -16.29 -0.66
N GLU A 37 51.67 -15.95 0.48
CA GLU A 37 50.52 -15.10 0.77
C GLU A 37 50.42 -13.78 -0.02
N HIS A 38 49.24 -13.53 -0.59
CA HIS A 38 48.67 -12.19 -0.71
C HIS A 38 47.15 -12.28 -0.50
N ALA A 39 46.66 -11.43 0.42
CA ALA A 39 45.26 -11.31 0.79
C ALA A 39 44.38 -11.03 -0.44
N SER A 40 43.48 -11.97 -0.74
CA SER A 40 42.35 -11.72 -1.63
C SER A 40 41.30 -10.90 -0.88
N PRO A 41 40.63 -9.93 -1.52
CA PRO A 41 39.53 -9.22 -0.90
C PRO A 41 38.43 -10.24 -0.59
N GLU A 42 38.02 -10.28 0.67
CA GLU A 42 36.83 -10.98 1.11
C GLU A 42 35.66 -10.53 0.21
N THR A 43 35.11 -11.48 -0.54
CA THR A 43 33.77 -11.37 -1.09
C THR A 43 32.85 -11.01 0.07
N PRO A 44 32.16 -9.86 0.08
CA PRO A 44 31.17 -9.58 1.10
C PRO A 44 30.14 -10.69 1.02
N GLY A 45 29.99 -11.41 2.14
CA GLY A 45 29.07 -12.52 2.26
C GLY A 45 27.69 -12.10 1.78
N GLU A 46 27.08 -12.98 1.00
CA GLU A 46 25.63 -13.06 0.96
C GLU A 46 25.15 -13.30 2.39
N GLU A 47 24.84 -12.23 3.11
CA GLU A 47 23.78 -12.31 4.11
C GLU A 47 22.47 -12.53 3.34
N GLN A 48 22.26 -13.79 2.93
CA GLN A 48 20.93 -14.32 2.72
C GLN A 48 20.22 -14.22 4.07
N GLY A 49 19.63 -13.05 4.33
CA GLY A 49 18.65 -12.91 5.38
C GLY A 49 17.62 -14.01 5.15
N THR A 50 17.58 -14.97 6.08
CA THR A 50 16.64 -16.08 6.06
C THR A 50 15.24 -15.51 5.88
N SER A 51 14.69 -15.61 4.68
CA SER A 51 13.29 -15.32 4.42
C SER A 51 12.52 -16.39 5.18
N ALA A 52 12.11 -16.08 6.41
CA ALA A 52 11.18 -16.93 7.14
C ALA A 52 9.97 -17.13 6.22
N SER A 53 9.69 -18.38 5.86
CA SER A 53 8.54 -18.71 5.03
C SER A 53 7.29 -18.20 5.72
N ALA A 54 6.43 -17.49 4.99
CA ALA A 54 5.16 -17.04 5.53
C ALA A 54 4.33 -18.23 6.03
N LEU A 55 3.73 -18.10 7.20
CA LEU A 55 2.75 -19.04 7.71
C LEU A 55 1.46 -18.93 6.89
N SER A 56 0.75 -20.04 6.74
CA SER A 56 -0.58 -20.04 6.13
C SER A 56 -1.63 -19.77 7.20
N TYR A 57 -2.52 -18.81 6.96
CA TYR A 57 -3.57 -18.45 7.90
C TYR A 57 -4.96 -18.84 7.38
N PRO A 58 -5.84 -19.39 8.25
CA PRO A 58 -7.19 -19.76 7.86
C PRO A 58 -7.99 -18.54 7.41
N ASN A 59 -8.92 -18.77 6.48
CA ASN A 59 -9.90 -17.75 6.10
C ASN A 59 -10.91 -17.55 7.24
N GLY A 60 -11.40 -16.31 7.38
CA GLY A 60 -12.56 -16.02 8.20
C GLY A 60 -13.88 -16.34 7.49
N SER A 61 -14.99 -16.18 8.21
CA SER A 61 -16.32 -16.21 7.59
C SER A 61 -16.60 -14.91 6.85
N SER A 62 -17.16 -15.00 5.65
CA SER A 62 -17.68 -13.82 4.96
C SER A 62 -18.78 -13.14 5.78
N ARG A 63 -18.86 -11.82 5.69
CA ARG A 63 -19.81 -11.02 6.48
C ARG A 63 -20.42 -9.90 5.65
N THR A 64 -21.75 -9.76 5.75
CA THR A 64 -22.44 -8.59 5.22
C THR A 64 -22.42 -7.45 6.24
N VAL A 65 -22.07 -6.25 5.80
CA VAL A 65 -21.99 -5.04 6.62
C VAL A 65 -22.72 -3.87 5.97
N VAL A 66 -23.08 -2.89 6.79
CA VAL A 66 -23.68 -1.63 6.32
C VAL A 66 -22.59 -0.60 6.13
N SER A 67 -22.32 -0.23 4.88
CA SER A 67 -21.40 0.85 4.56
C SER A 67 -22.15 2.19 4.46
N LYS A 68 -21.81 3.13 5.35
CA LYS A 68 -22.48 4.43 5.47
C LYS A 68 -21.66 5.50 4.77
N ARG A 69 -22.32 6.48 4.14
CA ARG A 69 -21.62 7.70 3.73
C ARG A 69 -21.27 8.53 4.95
N VAL A 70 -20.11 9.19 4.94
CA VAL A 70 -19.76 10.15 6.00
C VAL A 70 -20.56 11.45 5.88
N VAL A 71 -21.01 11.77 4.67
CA VAL A 71 -21.93 12.88 4.36
C VAL A 71 -23.03 12.39 3.41
N TYR A 72 -24.28 12.68 3.73
CA TYR A 72 -25.45 12.32 2.90
C TYR A 72 -26.25 13.57 2.51
N LYS A 73 -27.11 13.44 1.50
CA LYS A 73 -28.09 14.49 1.15
C LYS A 73 -29.39 14.22 1.88
N ASP A 74 -29.91 15.22 2.61
CA ASP A 74 -31.22 15.14 3.23
C ASP A 74 -32.36 15.25 2.19
N GLY A 75 -33.62 15.12 2.63
CA GLY A 75 -34.79 15.20 1.74
C GLY A 75 -34.94 16.54 1.01
N SER A 76 -34.23 17.58 1.43
CA SER A 76 -34.17 18.89 0.77
C SER A 76 -32.94 19.03 -0.15
N GLY A 77 -32.14 17.97 -0.31
CA GLY A 77 -30.94 17.96 -1.13
C GLY A 77 -29.70 18.56 -0.46
N ASN A 78 -29.78 18.99 0.80
CA ASN A 78 -28.67 19.60 1.52
C ASN A 78 -27.74 18.53 2.10
N TYR A 79 -26.44 18.82 2.09
CA TYR A 79 -25.46 17.93 2.68
C TYR A 79 -25.46 17.97 4.22
N ARG A 80 -25.47 16.79 4.84
CA ARG A 80 -25.44 16.56 6.29
C ARG A 80 -24.36 15.55 6.63
N ALA A 81 -23.62 15.77 7.71
CA ALA A 81 -22.77 14.73 8.28
C ALA A 81 -23.66 13.56 8.74
N ALA A 82 -23.26 12.34 8.42
CA ALA A 82 -23.84 11.18 9.07
C ALA A 82 -23.45 11.18 10.56
N PRO A 83 -24.33 10.72 11.47
CA PRO A 83 -24.03 10.66 12.89
C PRO A 83 -22.72 9.93 13.17
N GLY A 84 -21.83 10.55 13.94
CA GLY A 84 -20.51 10.02 14.29
C GLY A 84 -19.40 10.32 13.27
N PHE A 85 -19.71 11.01 12.17
CA PHE A 85 -18.76 11.40 11.12
C PHE A 85 -18.57 12.92 10.99
N GLU A 86 -18.96 13.69 12.00
CA GLU A 86 -18.90 15.15 12.02
C GLU A 86 -17.47 15.69 11.81
N HIS A 87 -16.47 14.92 12.25
CA HIS A 87 -15.04 15.23 12.08
C HIS A 87 -14.60 15.43 10.62
N PHE A 88 -15.26 14.77 9.67
CA PHE A 88 -14.95 14.91 8.25
C PHE A 88 -15.30 16.30 7.73
N ARG A 89 -16.49 16.81 8.07
CA ARG A 89 -16.91 18.17 7.70
C ARG A 89 -16.11 19.22 8.46
N ALA A 90 -15.83 18.98 9.75
CA ALA A 90 -15.02 19.88 10.57
C ALA A 90 -13.58 20.04 10.02
N ALA A 91 -13.05 19.05 9.31
CA ALA A 91 -11.75 19.13 8.65
C ALA A 91 -11.75 20.01 7.39
N GLY A 92 -12.91 20.46 6.90
CA GLY A 92 -13.05 21.47 5.85
C GLY A 92 -13.02 20.95 4.42
N ALA A 93 -13.07 19.62 4.19
CA ALA A 93 -13.19 19.08 2.85
C ALA A 93 -14.59 19.37 2.25
N PRO A 94 -14.70 19.62 0.93
CA PRO A 94 -15.99 19.91 0.30
C PRO A 94 -17.00 18.77 0.49
N ASP A 95 -18.26 19.10 0.79
CA ASP A 95 -19.31 18.11 1.04
C ASP A 95 -19.52 17.15 -0.14
N GLY A 96 -19.31 17.60 -1.39
CA GLY A 96 -19.36 16.73 -2.57
C GLY A 96 -18.29 15.64 -2.58
N ASP A 97 -17.09 15.95 -2.10
CA ASP A 97 -16.00 14.98 -1.97
C ASP A 97 -16.23 14.07 -0.76
N LEU A 98 -16.68 14.64 0.37
CA LEU A 98 -17.04 13.87 1.56
C LEU A 98 -18.19 12.91 1.28
N HIS A 99 -19.14 13.28 0.45
CA HIS A 99 -20.28 12.44 0.09
C HIS A 99 -19.82 11.10 -0.46
N ASN A 100 -18.75 11.04 -1.24
CA ASN A 100 -18.26 9.82 -1.87
C ASN A 100 -17.60 8.84 -0.90
N ILE A 101 -17.19 9.31 0.28
CA ILE A 101 -16.54 8.46 1.27
C ILE A 101 -17.57 7.53 1.90
N ARG A 102 -17.24 6.23 1.94
CA ARG A 102 -18.07 5.20 2.56
C ARG A 102 -17.28 4.32 3.52
N ILE A 103 -17.80 4.18 4.72
CA ILE A 103 -17.17 3.46 5.84
C ILE A 103 -18.19 2.50 6.44
N ALA A 104 -17.78 1.25 6.65
CA ALA A 104 -18.55 0.28 7.42
C ALA A 104 -17.87 0.05 8.77
N GLU A 105 -18.60 0.33 9.85
CA GLU A 105 -18.23 -0.07 11.21
C GLU A 105 -18.61 -1.54 11.38
N VAL A 106 -17.64 -2.44 11.25
CA VAL A 106 -17.85 -3.90 11.24
C VAL A 106 -18.14 -4.40 12.65
N ASP A 107 -17.33 -3.98 13.62
CA ASP A 107 -17.53 -4.24 15.05
C ASP A 107 -17.36 -2.90 15.79
N ALA A 108 -18.35 -2.52 16.60
CA ALA A 108 -18.35 -1.23 17.30
C ALA A 108 -18.74 -1.38 18.79
N PRO A 109 -17.98 -2.17 19.57
CA PRO A 109 -18.21 -2.29 21.00
C PRO A 109 -18.01 -0.96 21.74
N LEU A 110 -18.59 -0.86 22.94
CA LEU A 110 -18.41 0.28 23.83
C LEU A 110 -16.98 0.31 24.39
N THR A 111 -16.49 -0.85 24.84
CA THR A 111 -15.10 -1.06 25.27
C THR A 111 -14.20 -1.21 24.05
N ARG A 112 -13.08 -0.48 24.01
CA ARG A 112 -12.19 -0.43 22.84
C ARG A 112 -10.73 -0.52 23.25
N GLU A 113 -10.30 -1.74 23.59
CA GLU A 113 -8.90 -2.06 23.87
C GLU A 113 -8.05 -1.98 22.60
N ALA A 114 -8.66 -2.33 21.46
CA ALA A 114 -8.05 -2.21 20.14
C ALA A 114 -8.94 -1.43 19.17
N ILE A 115 -8.30 -0.72 18.24
CA ILE A 115 -8.97 -0.07 17.11
C ILE A 115 -8.31 -0.54 15.83
N VAL A 116 -9.11 -1.05 14.90
CA VAL A 116 -8.65 -1.54 13.60
C VAL A 116 -9.34 -0.76 12.50
N LEU A 117 -8.56 -0.15 11.62
CA LEU A 117 -9.06 0.53 10.42
C LEU A 117 -8.38 -0.05 9.18
N MET A 118 -9.17 -0.47 8.20
CA MET A 118 -8.66 -0.96 6.93
C MET A 118 -9.24 -0.16 5.77
N SER A 119 -8.41 0.25 4.82
CA SER A 119 -8.86 1.00 3.64
C SER A 119 -8.57 0.26 2.34
N SER A 120 -9.57 0.23 1.46
CA SER A 120 -9.33 -0.11 0.06
C SER A 120 -8.55 1.01 -0.65
N GLY A 121 -8.14 0.76 -1.88
CA GLY A 121 -7.65 1.77 -2.80
C GLY A 121 -8.72 2.76 -3.27
N GLN A 122 -8.30 3.71 -4.11
CA GLN A 122 -9.17 4.66 -4.79
C GLN A 122 -10.14 3.93 -5.73
N LYS A 123 -11.40 4.38 -5.77
CA LYS A 123 -12.36 4.03 -6.81
C LYS A 123 -12.07 4.84 -8.09
N MET A 124 -11.85 4.17 -9.24
CA MET A 124 -11.49 4.84 -10.52
C MET A 124 -12.62 4.88 -11.56
N SER A 125 -13.70 4.11 -11.40
CA SER A 125 -14.83 4.05 -12.34
C SER A 125 -16.15 4.17 -11.59
N SER A 126 -17.28 4.02 -12.30
CA SER A 126 -18.61 4.00 -11.67
C SER A 126 -18.82 2.80 -10.72
N SER A 127 -18.03 1.73 -10.85
CA SER A 127 -18.04 0.55 -9.96
C SER A 127 -16.87 0.56 -8.98
N GLY A 128 -17.05 -0.05 -7.81
CA GLY A 128 -15.96 -0.32 -6.88
C GLY A 128 -14.81 -1.16 -7.46
N HIS A 129 -13.78 -1.38 -6.64
CA HIS A 129 -12.72 -2.36 -6.92
C HIS A 129 -12.74 -3.44 -5.84
N ASN A 130 -12.41 -4.66 -6.26
CA ASN A 130 -12.11 -5.75 -5.33
C ASN A 130 -10.94 -5.35 -4.41
N SER A 131 -10.99 -5.77 -3.15
CA SER A 131 -9.93 -5.47 -2.19
C SER A 131 -9.68 -6.68 -1.30
N GLY A 132 -8.48 -7.26 -1.38
CA GLY A 132 -8.05 -8.31 -0.47
C GLY A 132 -7.80 -7.79 0.95
N VAL A 133 -7.65 -6.48 1.14
CA VAL A 133 -7.48 -5.86 2.46
C VAL A 133 -8.82 -5.74 3.19
N THR A 134 -9.81 -5.10 2.57
CA THR A 134 -11.13 -4.85 3.19
C THR A 134 -12.14 -5.96 2.93
N GLY A 135 -11.99 -6.71 1.84
CA GLY A 135 -12.86 -7.82 1.44
C GLY A 135 -14.03 -7.46 0.54
N GLN A 136 -14.23 -6.18 0.19
CA GLN A 136 -15.30 -5.79 -0.72
C GLN A 136 -15.07 -6.32 -2.14
N GLY A 137 -16.15 -6.69 -2.83
CA GLY A 137 -16.12 -7.04 -4.27
C GLY A 137 -16.24 -5.82 -5.18
N ALA A 138 -15.86 -5.90 -6.45
CA ALA A 138 -15.84 -4.77 -7.38
C ALA A 138 -17.21 -4.11 -7.62
N SER A 139 -18.31 -4.84 -7.43
CA SER A 139 -19.68 -4.31 -7.56
C SER A 139 -20.36 -4.08 -6.21
N TRP A 140 -19.59 -3.97 -5.12
CA TRP A 140 -20.14 -3.79 -3.76
C TRP A 140 -21.13 -2.64 -3.66
N ASP A 141 -20.97 -1.63 -4.51
CA ASP A 141 -21.76 -0.42 -4.48
C ASP A 141 -22.98 -0.41 -5.41
N ALA A 142 -23.17 -1.48 -6.20
CA ALA A 142 -24.23 -1.57 -7.19
C ALA A 142 -25.66 -1.52 -6.59
N THR A 143 -25.79 -1.83 -5.30
CA THR A 143 -27.07 -1.82 -4.57
C THR A 143 -27.18 -0.68 -3.56
N CYS A 144 -26.21 0.24 -3.52
CA CYS A 144 -26.25 1.32 -2.55
C CYS A 144 -27.30 2.37 -2.92
N ASP A 145 -27.94 2.95 -1.89
CA ASP A 145 -28.76 4.15 -2.05
C ASP A 145 -27.93 5.43 -1.77
N ALA A 146 -28.59 6.59 -1.74
CA ALA A 146 -27.96 7.88 -1.52
C ALA A 146 -27.34 8.06 -0.11
N VAL A 147 -27.68 7.23 0.86
CA VAL A 147 -27.34 7.37 2.28
C VAL A 147 -26.48 6.20 2.79
N SER A 148 -26.89 4.97 2.51
CA SER A 148 -26.32 3.73 3.05
C SER A 148 -26.12 2.67 1.97
N CYS A 149 -25.38 1.63 2.32
CA CYS A 149 -25.19 0.44 1.50
C CYS A 149 -25.30 -0.78 2.42
N PRO A 150 -26.51 -1.33 2.60
CA PRO A 150 -26.75 -2.34 3.63
C PRO A 150 -26.17 -3.72 3.30
N ASN A 151 -25.75 -3.95 2.05
CA ASN A 151 -25.41 -5.28 1.53
C ASN A 151 -23.96 -5.40 1.06
N VAL A 152 -23.02 -4.70 1.72
CA VAL A 152 -21.60 -4.85 1.38
C VAL A 152 -21.08 -6.14 1.99
N THR A 153 -20.79 -7.13 1.14
CA THR A 153 -20.19 -8.40 1.57
C THR A 153 -18.67 -8.26 1.64
N LEU A 154 -18.10 -8.58 2.79
CA LEU A 154 -16.66 -8.73 3.01
C LEU A 154 -16.30 -10.21 2.84
N ASP A 155 -15.41 -10.51 1.89
CA ASP A 155 -14.91 -11.87 1.60
C ASP A 155 -14.12 -12.42 2.79
N GLY A 156 -14.43 -13.64 3.21
CA GLY A 156 -13.76 -14.35 4.30
C GLY A 156 -12.25 -14.51 4.14
N ARG A 157 -11.75 -14.48 2.90
CA ARG A 157 -10.32 -14.53 2.59
C ARG A 157 -9.60 -13.21 2.90
N SER A 158 -10.31 -12.08 2.95
CA SER A 158 -9.70 -10.77 3.15
C SER A 158 -8.92 -10.65 4.46
N LEU A 159 -7.96 -9.73 4.50
CA LEU A 159 -7.21 -9.41 5.73
C LEU A 159 -8.16 -9.06 6.89
N ALA A 160 -9.20 -8.26 6.62
CA ALA A 160 -10.23 -7.92 7.59
C ALA A 160 -10.86 -9.16 8.24
N MET A 161 -11.28 -10.13 7.43
CA MET A 161 -11.97 -11.33 7.94
C MET A 161 -11.02 -12.35 8.53
N LYS A 162 -9.81 -12.51 7.98
CA LYS A 162 -8.75 -13.33 8.57
C LYS A 162 -8.41 -12.84 9.98
N LEU A 163 -8.12 -11.55 10.16
CA LEU A 163 -7.80 -11.01 11.49
C LEU A 163 -8.92 -11.21 12.50
N ARG A 164 -10.17 -11.05 12.06
CA ARG A 164 -11.34 -11.31 12.90
C ARG A 164 -11.45 -12.77 13.33
N SER A 165 -11.05 -13.72 12.48
CA SER A 165 -11.04 -15.15 12.81
C SER A 165 -9.88 -15.60 13.68
N LEU A 166 -8.73 -14.92 13.60
CA LEU A 166 -7.53 -15.28 14.36
C LEU A 166 -7.64 -14.96 15.84
N GLY A 167 -8.57 -14.09 16.23
CA GLY A 167 -8.81 -13.74 17.63
C GLY A 167 -7.76 -12.82 18.25
N TRP A 168 -6.73 -12.42 17.50
CA TRP A 168 -5.73 -11.43 17.94
C TRP A 168 -6.35 -10.07 18.29
N PHE A 169 -7.47 -9.75 17.66
CA PHE A 169 -8.32 -8.61 17.96
C PHE A 169 -9.74 -9.08 18.28
N PRO A 170 -10.06 -9.37 19.56
CA PRO A 170 -11.35 -9.91 19.95
C PRO A 170 -12.49 -8.94 19.61
N THR A 171 -13.55 -9.44 18.98
CA THR A 171 -14.69 -8.62 18.52
C THR A 171 -15.44 -7.90 19.64
N GLY A 172 -15.37 -8.41 20.88
CA GLY A 172 -16.00 -7.81 22.05
C GLY A 172 -15.28 -6.58 22.62
N SER A 173 -14.00 -6.38 22.28
CA SER A 173 -13.18 -5.25 22.75
C SER A 173 -12.42 -4.52 21.64
N THR A 174 -12.70 -4.86 20.37
CA THR A 174 -12.10 -4.23 19.20
C THR A 174 -13.13 -3.43 18.42
N TYR A 175 -12.84 -2.15 18.20
CA TYR A 175 -13.53 -1.36 17.19
C TYR A 175 -12.91 -1.64 15.82
N LEU A 176 -13.60 -2.34 14.93
CA LEU A 176 -13.15 -2.64 13.56
C LEU A 176 -13.98 -1.86 12.56
N ALA A 177 -13.31 -1.07 11.70
CA ALA A 177 -13.94 -0.39 10.58
C ALA A 177 -13.19 -0.67 9.26
N VAL A 178 -13.95 -0.72 8.18
CA VAL A 178 -13.41 -0.78 6.81
C VAL A 178 -13.87 0.43 6.01
N VAL A 179 -12.95 1.06 5.29
CA VAL A 179 -13.21 2.15 4.36
C VAL A 179 -13.36 1.53 2.97
N ASN A 180 -14.61 1.47 2.50
CA ASN A 180 -14.93 0.86 1.21
C ASN A 180 -14.70 1.81 0.04
N ASP A 181 -14.91 3.10 0.27
CA ASP A 181 -14.51 4.17 -0.64
C ASP A 181 -13.83 5.26 0.19
N ASN A 182 -12.56 5.51 -0.08
CA ASN A 182 -11.80 6.51 0.66
C ASN A 182 -11.87 7.91 0.04
N ASN A 183 -12.31 8.01 -1.22
CA ASN A 183 -12.22 9.20 -2.06
C ASN A 183 -10.86 9.95 -1.96
N PHE A 184 -9.77 9.25 -1.64
CA PHE A 184 -8.42 9.80 -1.48
C PHE A 184 -7.70 9.84 -2.84
N ASP A 185 -8.33 10.57 -3.76
CA ASP A 185 -8.04 10.58 -5.19
C ASP A 185 -6.67 11.18 -5.48
N HIS A 186 -5.88 10.54 -6.33
CA HIS A 186 -4.59 11.06 -6.77
C HIS A 186 -4.68 12.42 -7.52
N LEU A 187 -5.81 12.74 -8.15
CA LEU A 187 -6.06 13.98 -8.90
C LEU A 187 -6.33 15.18 -8.00
N PHE A 188 -6.75 14.94 -6.76
CA PHE A 188 -6.96 16.03 -5.81
C PHE A 188 -5.66 16.77 -5.51
N ASP A 189 -5.76 18.08 -5.28
CA ASP A 189 -4.65 18.90 -4.82
C ASP A 189 -4.23 18.51 -3.38
N SER A 190 -3.05 18.97 -2.98
CA SER A 190 -2.47 18.65 -1.68
C SER A 190 -3.32 19.16 -0.51
N GLY A 191 -3.95 20.33 -0.65
CA GLY A 191 -4.81 20.93 0.37
C GLY A 191 -6.04 20.09 0.64
N LYS A 192 -6.78 19.74 -0.43
CA LYS A 192 -7.95 18.86 -0.34
C LYS A 192 -7.60 17.50 0.28
N LYS A 193 -6.50 16.88 -0.15
CA LYS A 193 -6.03 15.61 0.44
C LYS A 193 -5.69 15.75 1.91
N GLN A 194 -5.10 16.86 2.33
CA GLN A 194 -4.82 17.10 3.73
C GLN A 194 -6.11 17.26 4.55
N GLN A 195 -7.13 17.94 4.02
CA GLN A 195 -8.44 18.04 4.67
C GLN A 195 -9.10 16.67 4.82
N LEU A 196 -9.08 15.83 3.78
CA LEU A 196 -9.57 14.45 3.84
C LEU A 196 -8.81 13.63 4.90
N LEU A 197 -7.48 13.68 4.88
CA LEU A 197 -6.62 12.99 5.85
C LEU A 197 -6.91 13.44 7.30
N ASN A 198 -7.11 14.74 7.51
CA ASN A 198 -7.49 15.30 8.81
C ASN A 198 -8.86 14.76 9.24
N GLY A 199 -9.84 14.66 8.34
CA GLY A 199 -11.14 14.06 8.60
C GLY A 199 -11.02 12.62 9.11
N TYR A 200 -10.28 11.78 8.39
CA TYR A 200 -10.01 10.39 8.81
C TYR A 200 -9.28 10.30 10.14
N SER A 201 -8.21 11.09 10.31
CA SER A 201 -7.38 11.04 11.51
C SER A 201 -8.15 11.52 12.74
N ASN A 202 -8.96 12.58 12.61
CA ASN A 202 -9.78 13.11 13.70
C ASN A 202 -10.91 12.14 14.05
N TRP A 203 -11.57 11.54 13.04
CA TRP A 203 -12.61 10.55 13.26
C TRP A 203 -12.07 9.30 13.98
N LEU A 204 -10.89 8.79 13.57
CA LEU A 204 -10.25 7.66 14.23
C LEU A 204 -9.85 8.02 15.68
N GLN A 205 -9.28 9.21 15.89
CA GLN A 205 -8.91 9.70 17.23
C GLN A 205 -10.13 9.79 18.16
N ALA A 206 -11.30 10.16 17.65
CA ALA A 206 -12.54 10.18 18.42
C ALA A 206 -13.01 8.79 18.86
N GLN A 207 -12.50 7.72 18.24
CA GLN A 207 -12.79 6.35 18.65
C GLN A 207 -11.91 5.86 19.80
N ILE A 208 -10.78 6.53 20.08
CA ILE A 208 -9.85 6.19 21.17
C ILE A 208 -10.53 6.34 22.52
N ARG A 209 -10.27 5.39 23.42
CA ARG A 209 -10.78 5.33 24.79
C ARG A 209 -9.62 5.17 25.78
N PRO A 210 -9.82 5.46 27.08
CA PRO A 210 -8.76 5.30 28.08
C PRO A 210 -8.15 3.89 28.15
N GLU A 211 -8.93 2.86 27.83
CA GLU A 211 -8.51 1.47 27.76
C GLU A 211 -7.82 1.08 26.44
N THR A 212 -7.83 1.94 25.41
CA THR A 212 -7.18 1.63 24.13
C THR A 212 -5.68 1.43 24.34
N ARG A 213 -5.18 0.27 23.90
CA ARG A 213 -3.77 -0.13 23.97
C ARG A 213 -3.17 -0.33 22.60
N SER A 214 -3.97 -0.69 21.59
CA SER A 214 -3.48 -0.91 20.23
C SER A 214 -4.34 -0.24 19.17
N ILE A 215 -3.68 0.23 18.12
CA ILE A 215 -4.30 0.67 16.87
C ILE A 215 -3.64 -0.10 15.73
N TYR A 216 -4.44 -0.73 14.87
CA TYR A 216 -3.97 -1.33 13.64
C TYR A 216 -4.57 -0.62 12.43
N LEU A 217 -3.70 -0.13 11.55
CA LEU A 217 -4.09 0.51 10.29
C LEU A 217 -3.60 -0.34 9.12
N ALA A 218 -4.48 -0.67 8.17
CA ALA A 218 -4.07 -1.37 6.97
C ALA A 218 -4.66 -0.72 5.71
N GLY A 219 -3.93 -0.75 4.60
CA GLY A 219 -4.50 -0.26 3.35
C GLY A 219 -3.75 -0.73 2.13
N SER A 220 -4.45 -0.82 1.01
CA SER A 220 -3.85 -1.09 -0.30
C SER A 220 -3.88 0.15 -1.20
N SER A 221 -2.93 0.26 -2.12
CA SER A 221 -2.91 1.33 -3.12
C SER A 221 -2.98 2.73 -2.47
N ARG A 222 -3.85 3.62 -2.95
CA ARG A 222 -4.10 4.94 -2.32
C ARG A 222 -4.49 4.84 -0.84
N GLY A 223 -5.23 3.79 -0.46
CA GLY A 223 -5.55 3.50 0.93
C GLY A 223 -4.31 3.17 1.76
N GLY A 224 -3.33 2.47 1.16
CA GLY A 224 -2.03 2.19 1.77
C GLY A 224 -1.22 3.46 2.06
N CYS A 225 -1.22 4.43 1.13
CA CYS A 225 -0.60 5.73 1.39
C CYS A 225 -1.37 6.54 2.45
N MET A 226 -2.71 6.50 2.39
CA MET A 226 -3.58 7.18 3.36
C MET A 226 -3.32 6.68 4.78
N VAL A 227 -3.31 5.37 5.03
CA VAL A 227 -3.09 4.84 6.39
C VAL A 227 -1.67 5.11 6.92
N MET A 228 -0.66 5.15 6.05
CA MET A 228 0.69 5.57 6.45
C MET A 228 0.70 7.03 6.89
N ARG A 229 0.00 7.91 6.17
CA ARG A 229 -0.13 9.32 6.57
C ARG A 229 -1.01 9.51 7.82
N MET A 230 -2.02 8.66 8.03
CA MET A 230 -2.78 8.65 9.29
C MET A 230 -1.89 8.23 10.46
N ALA A 231 -1.03 7.22 10.26
CA ALA A 231 -0.06 6.82 11.26
C ALA A 231 0.93 7.95 11.58
N GLN A 232 1.35 8.72 10.57
CA GLN A 232 2.17 9.92 10.76
C GLN A 232 1.46 10.96 11.64
N ALA A 233 0.17 11.22 11.39
CA ALA A 233 -0.63 12.13 12.21
C ALA A 233 -0.78 11.65 13.66
N LEU A 234 -1.07 10.35 13.87
CA LEU A 234 -1.13 9.77 15.22
C LEU A 234 0.22 9.88 15.95
N ARG A 235 1.32 9.58 15.25
CA ARG A 235 2.69 9.71 15.77
C ARG A 235 3.20 11.14 15.81
N ALA A 236 2.43 12.14 15.41
CA ALA A 236 2.69 13.55 15.68
C ALA A 236 2.01 14.05 16.97
N ASN A 237 1.02 13.33 17.50
CA ASN A 237 0.35 13.67 18.75
C ASN A 237 0.92 12.88 19.97
N PRO A 238 1.55 13.53 20.97
CA PRO A 238 2.11 12.84 22.15
C PRO A 238 1.08 12.18 23.06
N ALA A 239 -0.20 12.53 22.94
CA ALA A 239 -1.26 11.87 23.70
C ALA A 239 -1.37 10.36 23.39
N TYR A 240 -0.82 9.90 22.26
CA TYR A 240 -0.91 8.51 21.80
C TYR A 240 0.42 7.74 21.88
N ASP A 241 1.44 8.28 22.56
CA ASP A 241 2.75 7.63 22.68
C ASP A 241 2.68 6.31 23.49
N GLY A 242 1.65 6.13 24.32
CA GLY A 242 1.40 4.90 25.10
C GLY A 242 0.65 3.79 24.35
N ILE A 243 0.18 4.04 23.13
CA ILE A 243 -0.59 3.08 22.32
C ILE A 243 0.35 2.37 21.35
N ASP A 244 0.25 1.05 21.19
CA ASP A 244 0.94 0.29 20.15
C ASP A 244 0.27 0.53 18.78
N LEU A 245 1.04 1.03 17.82
CA LEU A 245 0.55 1.36 16.48
C LEU A 245 1.18 0.43 15.46
N TYR A 246 0.34 -0.43 14.90
CA TYR A 246 0.67 -1.35 13.82
C TYR A 246 0.16 -0.76 12.50
N VAL A 247 0.98 -0.80 11.45
CA VAL A 247 0.59 -0.29 10.13
C VAL A 247 1.00 -1.26 9.04
N SER A 248 0.07 -1.62 8.17
CA SER A 248 0.33 -2.47 7.00
C SER A 248 -0.04 -1.75 5.71
N SER A 249 0.91 -1.64 4.78
CA SER A 249 0.71 -0.97 3.50
C SER A 249 0.99 -1.93 2.35
N PHE A 250 -0.07 -2.27 1.60
CA PHE A 250 -0.04 -3.20 0.47
C PHE A 250 0.07 -2.43 -0.84
N ASP A 251 1.30 -2.34 -1.36
CA ASP A 251 1.66 -1.50 -2.50
C ASP A 251 1.11 -0.08 -2.34
N GLY A 252 1.36 0.54 -1.17
CA GLY A 252 0.85 1.85 -0.82
C GLY A 252 1.32 2.93 -1.79
N VAL A 253 0.38 3.57 -2.49
CA VAL A 253 0.69 4.47 -3.60
C VAL A 253 0.60 5.93 -3.21
N CYS A 254 1.74 6.59 -3.15
CA CYS A 254 1.87 8.02 -2.87
C CYS A 254 2.26 8.80 -4.13
N LYS A 255 1.80 10.05 -4.23
CA LYS A 255 2.06 10.95 -5.36
C LYS A 255 3.23 11.87 -5.04
N TYR A 256 4.38 11.64 -5.68
CA TYR A 256 5.60 12.39 -5.42
C TYR A 256 5.51 13.88 -5.77
N THR A 257 4.76 14.24 -6.82
CA THR A 257 4.60 15.66 -7.23
C THR A 257 3.88 16.52 -6.20
N GLN A 258 3.28 15.89 -5.19
CA GLN A 258 2.64 16.57 -4.06
C GLN A 258 3.32 16.25 -2.72
N GLY A 259 4.49 15.60 -2.74
CA GLY A 259 5.26 15.26 -1.53
C GLY A 259 4.51 14.35 -0.56
N GLU A 260 3.58 13.51 -1.03
CA GLU A 260 2.80 12.64 -0.15
C GLU A 260 3.72 11.67 0.58
N LEU A 261 3.61 11.61 1.92
CA LEU A 261 4.53 10.84 2.77
C LEU A 261 6.01 11.21 2.52
N GLY A 262 6.31 12.47 2.16
CA GLY A 262 7.68 12.91 1.88
C GLY A 262 8.30 12.28 0.64
N THR A 263 7.50 11.67 -0.24
CA THR A 263 8.01 11.08 -1.49
C THR A 263 8.60 12.13 -2.42
N SER A 264 9.66 11.77 -3.13
CA SER A 264 10.34 12.60 -4.12
C SER A 264 10.27 11.97 -5.52
N GLY A 265 10.68 12.73 -6.54
CA GLY A 265 10.75 12.24 -7.92
C GLY A 265 11.86 11.22 -8.19
N GLU A 266 12.65 10.88 -7.16
CA GLU A 266 13.63 9.82 -7.23
C GLU A 266 12.96 8.45 -7.07
N LYS A 267 13.38 7.49 -7.90
CA LYS A 267 12.77 6.17 -7.98
C LYS A 267 13.77 5.10 -7.55
N ILE A 268 13.33 4.28 -6.61
CA ILE A 268 14.05 3.08 -6.16
C ILE A 268 13.48 1.89 -6.94
N ASN A 269 14.29 1.28 -7.81
CA ASN A 269 13.85 0.18 -8.65
C ASN A 269 13.60 -1.09 -7.83
N ASN A 270 12.64 -1.91 -8.27
CA ASN A 270 12.32 -3.19 -7.63
C ASN A 270 13.45 -4.22 -7.91
N PRO A 271 14.16 -4.73 -6.88
CA PRO A 271 15.26 -5.68 -7.05
C PRO A 271 14.85 -7.05 -7.57
N VAL A 272 13.60 -7.48 -7.31
CA VAL A 272 13.12 -8.80 -7.75
C VAL A 272 12.49 -8.78 -9.15
N ARG A 273 12.58 -7.64 -9.84
CA ARG A 273 12.24 -7.48 -11.27
C ARG A 273 13.39 -6.77 -12.01
N PRO A 274 14.50 -7.49 -12.29
CA PRO A 274 15.75 -6.86 -12.76
C PRO A 274 15.70 -6.26 -14.18
N TRP A 275 14.64 -6.49 -14.97
CA TRP A 275 14.61 -6.19 -16.41
C TRP A 275 13.87 -4.90 -16.81
N GLY A 276 13.85 -3.88 -15.95
CA GLY A 276 13.45 -2.54 -16.39
C GLY A 276 13.22 -1.53 -15.27
N THR A 277 13.50 -0.25 -15.56
CA THR A 277 13.19 0.88 -14.67
C THR A 277 11.67 1.15 -14.56
N PHE A 278 10.83 0.33 -15.19
CA PHE A 278 9.37 0.46 -15.15
C PHE A 278 8.76 0.03 -13.82
N TYR A 279 9.48 -0.74 -12.99
CA TYR A 279 9.02 -1.17 -11.67
C TYR A 279 9.91 -0.55 -10.59
N GLY A 280 9.30 0.26 -9.72
CA GLY A 280 9.99 0.93 -8.64
C GLY A 280 9.06 1.83 -7.86
N GLY A 281 9.46 2.15 -6.64
CA GLY A 281 8.71 3.03 -5.74
C GLY A 281 9.33 4.43 -5.69
N TRP A 282 8.50 5.43 -5.39
CA TRP A 282 9.00 6.78 -5.11
C TRP A 282 9.73 6.81 -3.78
N ALA A 283 10.96 7.32 -3.80
CA ALA A 283 11.82 7.36 -2.65
C ALA A 283 11.24 8.28 -1.56
N THR A 284 11.18 7.78 -0.31
CA THR A 284 10.86 8.57 0.88
C THR A 284 11.84 8.27 2.02
N ASP A 285 12.36 9.32 2.66
CA ASP A 285 13.06 9.18 3.94
C ASP A 285 12.02 8.95 5.04
N LEU A 286 11.67 7.68 5.24
CA LEU A 286 10.66 7.29 6.20
C LEU A 286 11.10 7.55 7.64
N SER A 287 12.41 7.59 7.91
CA SER A 287 12.93 7.98 9.23
C SER A 287 12.66 9.44 9.52
N ALA A 288 12.79 10.32 8.54
CA ALA A 288 12.40 11.73 8.66
C ALA A 288 10.88 11.91 8.78
N GLN A 289 10.07 11.06 8.12
CA GLN A 289 8.61 11.13 8.24
C GLN A 289 8.09 10.71 9.62
N PHE A 290 8.82 9.85 10.33
CA PHE A 290 8.46 9.32 11.65
C PHE A 290 9.58 9.59 12.67
N PRO A 291 9.71 10.82 13.20
CA PRO A 291 10.72 11.12 14.22
C PRO A 291 10.42 10.40 15.55
N ARG A 292 9.16 10.03 15.80
CA ARG A 292 8.72 9.31 17.00
C ARG A 292 8.26 7.89 16.65
N LYS A 293 9.13 6.92 16.94
CA LYS A 293 9.01 5.51 16.51
C LYS A 293 8.72 4.55 17.67
N GLY A 294 8.62 5.07 18.90
CA GLY A 294 8.25 4.26 20.06
C GLY A 294 6.91 3.58 19.83
N ARG A 295 6.84 2.27 20.09
CA ARG A 295 5.61 1.48 19.91
C ARG A 295 5.00 1.58 18.50
N LEU A 296 5.84 1.80 17.50
CA LEU A 296 5.46 1.83 16.09
C LEU A 296 6.02 0.59 15.40
N ARG A 297 5.14 -0.13 14.71
CA ARG A 297 5.51 -1.28 13.88
C ARG A 297 4.84 -1.12 12.52
N MET A 298 5.64 -1.15 11.46
CA MET A 298 5.16 -0.94 10.10
C MET A 298 5.64 -2.06 9.18
N TYR A 299 4.75 -2.54 8.33
CA TYR A 299 5.04 -3.51 7.29
C TYR A 299 4.55 -2.98 5.95
N HIS A 300 5.46 -2.90 4.98
CA HIS A 300 5.16 -2.45 3.64
C HIS A 300 5.54 -3.50 2.61
N ILE A 301 4.61 -3.81 1.72
CA ILE A 301 4.85 -4.66 0.56
C ILE A 301 4.89 -3.76 -0.67
N ALA A 302 5.98 -3.83 -1.43
CA ALA A 302 6.17 -3.01 -2.62
C ALA A 302 6.33 -3.88 -3.88
N GLY A 303 5.49 -3.65 -4.88
CA GLY A 303 5.62 -4.18 -6.23
C GLY A 303 6.19 -3.14 -7.20
N GLY A 304 5.83 -1.86 -7.01
CA GLY A 304 6.41 -0.74 -7.75
C GLY A 304 5.89 -0.57 -9.20
N GLU A 305 4.83 -1.25 -9.57
CA GLU A 305 4.16 -1.02 -10.85
C GLU A 305 3.55 0.39 -10.89
N GLU A 306 3.59 1.05 -12.06
CA GLU A 306 2.81 2.28 -12.23
C GLU A 306 1.34 1.94 -12.41
N VAL A 307 0.50 2.50 -11.55
CA VAL A 307 -0.95 2.23 -11.57
C VAL A 307 -1.59 2.77 -12.85
N ALA A 308 -1.06 3.89 -13.37
CA ALA A 308 -1.44 4.46 -14.65
C ALA A 308 -0.19 5.01 -15.36
N PRO A 309 0.07 4.66 -16.63
CA PRO A 309 1.25 5.13 -17.35
C PRO A 309 1.38 6.67 -17.32
N ALA A 310 2.60 7.16 -17.06
CA ALA A 310 2.96 8.59 -17.03
C ALA A 310 2.17 9.45 -16.01
N SER A 311 1.47 8.82 -15.06
CA SER A 311 0.73 9.53 -14.02
C SER A 311 1.61 9.89 -12.81
N GLY A 312 2.76 9.21 -12.67
CA GLY A 312 3.61 9.34 -11.50
C GLY A 312 3.02 8.68 -10.25
N ILE A 313 2.12 7.72 -10.42
CA ILE A 313 1.37 7.05 -9.34
C ILE A 313 1.96 5.65 -9.16
N ARG A 314 2.78 5.48 -8.13
CA ARG A 314 3.52 4.25 -7.83
C ARG A 314 3.55 4.04 -6.32
N ALA A 315 3.93 2.83 -5.92
CA ALA A 315 4.27 2.57 -4.53
C ALA A 315 5.29 3.60 -4.00
N PHE A 316 5.31 3.87 -2.70
CA PHE A 316 6.50 4.49 -2.09
C PHE A 316 7.56 3.42 -1.83
N SER A 317 8.81 3.84 -1.63
CA SER A 317 9.85 2.96 -1.11
C SER A 317 10.72 3.73 -0.12
N ALA A 318 10.94 3.14 1.04
CA ALA A 318 11.70 3.79 2.09
C ALA A 318 13.21 3.71 1.82
N TYR A 319 13.94 4.72 2.28
CA TYR A 319 15.39 4.67 2.41
C TYR A 319 15.83 5.35 3.72
N SER A 320 17.10 5.20 4.04
CA SER A 320 17.78 5.96 5.09
C SER A 320 19.10 6.48 4.52
N GLY A 321 19.40 7.77 4.70
CA GLY A 321 20.57 8.40 4.08
C GLY A 321 20.30 8.81 2.63
N SER A 322 21.06 8.27 1.68
CA SER A 322 20.83 8.53 0.25
C SER A 322 19.96 7.42 -0.37
N PRO A 323 18.93 7.76 -1.16
CA PRO A 323 18.12 6.78 -1.88
C PRO A 323 18.99 5.95 -2.86
N PRO A 324 18.89 4.61 -2.83
CA PRO A 324 19.60 3.77 -3.78
C PRO A 324 18.85 3.69 -5.12
N SER A 325 19.58 3.44 -6.21
CA SER A 325 18.97 3.23 -7.53
C SER A 325 18.12 1.96 -7.61
N THR A 326 18.49 0.93 -6.87
CA THR A 326 17.75 -0.35 -6.75
C THR A 326 17.58 -0.67 -5.28
N GLY A 327 16.36 -1.03 -4.89
CA GLY A 327 16.03 -1.30 -3.50
C GLY A 327 16.55 -2.64 -3.00
N SER A 328 16.37 -2.87 -1.70
CA SER A 328 16.50 -4.17 -1.04
C SER A 328 15.33 -4.36 -0.09
N ASN A 329 15.16 -5.56 0.44
CA ASN A 329 14.28 -5.75 1.60
C ASN A 329 14.86 -4.98 2.78
N LEU A 330 14.00 -4.33 3.55
CA LEU A 330 14.39 -3.51 4.70
C LEU A 330 13.80 -4.11 5.97
N ASP A 331 14.59 -4.14 7.03
CA ASP A 331 14.12 -4.45 8.39
C ASP A 331 14.87 -3.56 9.38
N TRP A 332 14.21 -2.51 9.85
CA TRP A 332 14.74 -1.53 10.80
C TRP A 332 14.19 -1.75 12.21
N GLY A 333 13.57 -2.91 12.48
CA GLY A 333 12.89 -3.25 13.73
C GLY A 333 11.51 -2.59 13.90
N TRP A 334 11.38 -1.29 13.63
CA TRP A 334 10.09 -0.57 13.66
C TRP A 334 9.41 -0.49 12.30
N TYR A 335 10.17 -0.67 11.21
CA TYR A 335 9.69 -0.66 9.84
C TYR A 335 10.31 -1.82 9.06
N LYS A 336 9.46 -2.52 8.31
CA LYS A 336 9.85 -3.60 7.41
C LYS A 336 9.28 -3.35 6.02
N GLN A 337 10.11 -3.52 4.99
CA GLN A 337 9.71 -3.47 3.60
C GLN A 337 10.11 -4.76 2.90
N THR A 338 9.19 -5.36 2.17
CA THR A 338 9.49 -6.47 1.27
C THR A 338 9.14 -6.12 -0.16
N TRP A 339 10.10 -6.33 -1.05
CA TRP A 339 9.86 -6.28 -2.48
C TRP A 339 9.26 -7.59 -2.96
N VAL A 340 8.20 -7.49 -3.76
CA VAL A 340 7.56 -8.64 -4.38
C VAL A 340 7.54 -8.49 -5.88
N LYS A 341 7.45 -9.62 -6.56
CA LYS A 341 7.33 -9.65 -8.02
C LYS A 341 5.92 -9.39 -8.50
N TRP A 342 4.93 -9.15 -7.65
CA TRP A 342 3.53 -9.03 -8.05
C TRP A 342 3.19 -7.62 -8.55
N GLN A 343 2.22 -7.54 -9.43
CA GLN A 343 1.62 -6.31 -9.95
C GLN A 343 0.75 -5.62 -8.89
N HIS A 344 0.45 -4.35 -9.13
CA HIS A 344 -0.31 -3.51 -8.22
C HIS A 344 -1.65 -4.15 -7.81
N LYS A 345 -2.39 -4.66 -8.80
CA LYS A 345 -3.70 -5.30 -8.59
C LYS A 345 -3.58 -6.63 -7.85
N GLU A 346 -2.54 -7.41 -8.13
CA GLU A 346 -2.30 -8.71 -7.50
C GLU A 346 -2.00 -8.55 -6.00
N ILE A 347 -1.21 -7.53 -5.62
CA ILE A 347 -0.92 -7.24 -4.21
C ILE A 347 -2.16 -6.76 -3.45
N GLY A 348 -2.95 -5.88 -4.08
CA GLY A 348 -4.17 -5.33 -3.48
C GLY A 348 -5.33 -6.33 -3.41
N ASN A 349 -5.30 -7.39 -4.20
CA ASN A 349 -6.43 -8.30 -4.39
C ASN A 349 -6.01 -9.75 -4.75
N PRO A 350 -5.18 -10.40 -3.92
CA PRO A 350 -4.49 -11.67 -4.21
C PRO A 350 -5.42 -12.87 -4.45
N TYR A 351 -6.71 -12.75 -4.12
CA TYR A 351 -7.70 -13.83 -4.20
C TYR A 351 -8.44 -13.91 -5.53
N THR A 352 -8.32 -12.87 -6.34
CA THR A 352 -8.92 -12.81 -7.68
C THR A 352 -7.92 -12.32 -8.73
N GLU A 353 -6.86 -11.67 -8.31
CA GLU A 353 -5.69 -11.27 -9.12
C GLU A 353 -4.49 -11.87 -8.39
N PRO A 354 -3.78 -12.92 -8.87
CA PRO A 354 -3.63 -13.40 -10.24
C PRO A 354 -4.43 -14.69 -10.55
N GLY A 355 -4.05 -15.36 -11.64
CA GLY A 355 -4.57 -16.68 -12.02
C GLY A 355 -4.43 -17.74 -10.91
N SER A 356 -5.31 -18.73 -10.91
CA SER A 356 -5.51 -19.69 -9.81
C SER A 356 -4.25 -20.43 -9.36
N SER A 357 -3.31 -20.70 -10.27
CA SER A 357 -2.03 -21.36 -9.95
C SER A 357 -1.09 -20.48 -9.12
N ASP A 358 -1.15 -19.16 -9.29
CA ASP A 358 -0.27 -18.21 -8.61
C ASP A 358 -0.87 -17.67 -7.31
N GLN A 359 -2.20 -17.75 -7.13
CA GLN A 359 -2.89 -17.24 -5.94
C GLN A 359 -2.27 -17.70 -4.61
N PRO A 360 -1.95 -18.99 -4.38
CA PRO A 360 -1.32 -19.41 -3.13
C PRO A 360 -0.02 -18.67 -2.83
N ARG A 361 0.77 -18.41 -3.89
CA ARG A 361 2.06 -17.73 -3.79
C ARG A 361 1.90 -16.23 -3.58
N VAL A 362 0.93 -15.58 -4.23
CA VAL A 362 0.67 -14.15 -3.98
C VAL A 362 0.18 -13.96 -2.56
N ILE A 363 -0.73 -14.80 -2.09
CA ILE A 363 -1.24 -14.75 -0.72
C ILE A 363 -0.09 -14.89 0.27
N SER A 364 0.78 -15.90 0.09
CA SER A 364 1.93 -16.12 0.98
C SER A 364 2.94 -14.98 0.96
N GLU A 365 3.20 -14.37 -0.19
CA GLU A 365 4.11 -13.22 -0.31
C GLU A 365 3.45 -11.87 0.07
N THR A 366 2.13 -11.83 0.27
CA THR A 366 1.37 -10.60 0.57
C THR A 366 0.67 -10.64 1.93
N ILE A 367 -0.59 -11.07 1.98
CA ILE A 367 -1.45 -11.05 3.16
C ILE A 367 -0.87 -11.94 4.28
N ASP A 368 -0.44 -13.14 3.94
CA ASP A 368 0.03 -14.11 4.93
C ASP A 368 1.45 -13.80 5.42
N ALA A 369 2.31 -13.21 4.58
CA ALA A 369 3.58 -12.63 5.02
C ALA A 369 3.36 -11.49 6.03
N GLN A 370 2.39 -10.61 5.76
CA GLN A 370 2.04 -9.54 6.68
C GLN A 370 1.47 -10.09 8.00
N LEU A 371 0.60 -11.09 7.95
CA LEU A 371 0.07 -11.74 9.15
C LEU A 371 1.17 -12.43 9.95
N THR A 372 2.10 -13.13 9.28
CA THR A 372 3.28 -13.75 9.93
C THR A 372 4.13 -12.71 10.66
N TRP A 373 4.32 -11.54 10.05
CA TRP A 373 5.00 -10.43 10.70
C TRP A 373 4.22 -9.91 11.91
N LEU A 374 2.89 -9.77 11.80
CA LEU A 374 2.05 -9.22 12.87
C LEU A 374 1.95 -10.17 14.07
N ASP A 375 1.87 -11.47 13.83
CA ASP A 375 1.84 -12.56 14.83
C ASP A 375 3.06 -12.53 15.77
N ALA A 376 4.19 -12.01 15.29
CA ALA A 376 5.40 -11.86 16.11
C ALA A 376 5.29 -10.75 17.17
N PHE A 377 4.23 -9.94 17.16
CA PHE A 377 4.05 -8.80 18.08
C PHE A 377 2.75 -8.80 18.89
N LEU A 378 1.76 -9.61 18.50
CA LEU A 378 0.47 -9.75 19.19
C LEU A 378 0.50 -11.00 20.08
#